data_AF-A0A969EZQ7-F1
#
_entry.id   AF-A0A969EZQ7-F1
#
_cell.length_a   1.000
_cell.length_b   1.000
_cell.length_c   1.000
_cell.angle_alpha   90.00
_cell.angle_beta   90.00
_cell.angle_gamma   90.00
#
_symmetry.space_group_name_H-M   'P 1'
#
loop_
_entity.id
_entity.type
_entity.pdbx_description
1 polymer ?
#
loop_
_entity_poly.entity_id
_entity_poly.type
_entity_poly.pdbx_seq_one_letter_code
_entity_poly.pdbx_strand_id
1 'polypeptide(L)'
;TDRIPQAAKHSEILNHGPLTLVPERFEAIWFGNTVKLTHLEFDLLHCLLQRHGQTVSPSEILKEVWGYDPNDDIETIRVHVRHLRTKLEPDPRHPQYIKTVYGAGYCLEIPAVAAMVEGLSA
;
A
#
# COMPACT_ATOMS: atom_id res chain seq x y z
N THR A 1 -23.82 11.06 -3.83
CA THR A 1 -24.09 9.89 -2.98
C THR A 1 -22.95 9.82 -1.98
N ASP A 2 -23.18 10.26 -0.74
CA ASP A 2 -22.16 10.31 0.32
C ASP A 2 -22.21 8.96 1.06
N ARG A 3 -21.45 7.98 0.58
CA ARG A 3 -21.25 6.71 1.30
C ARG A 3 -19.85 6.74 1.89
N ILE A 4 -19.80 6.76 3.21
CA ILE A 4 -18.56 6.70 3.98
C ILE A 4 -17.96 5.30 3.78
N PRO A 5 -16.69 5.19 3.37
CA PRO A 5 -16.03 3.90 3.19
C PRO A 5 -16.10 3.09 4.49
N GLN A 6 -16.56 1.84 4.37
CA GLN A 6 -16.59 0.92 5.50
C GLN A 6 -15.20 0.32 5.67
N ALA A 7 -14.33 1.10 6.29
CA ALA A 7 -13.02 0.71 6.79
C ALA A 7 -13.00 -0.73 7.32
N ALA A 8 -12.12 -1.56 6.77
CA ALA A 8 -11.85 -2.87 7.31
C ALA A 8 -11.15 -2.72 8.67
N LYS A 9 -11.70 -3.34 9.73
CA LYS A 9 -11.07 -3.30 11.06
C LYS A 9 -9.85 -4.21 11.10
N HIS A 10 -8.70 -3.70 10.66
CA HIS A 10 -7.43 -4.37 10.81
C HIS A 10 -6.98 -4.30 12.28
N SER A 11 -6.88 -5.44 12.96
CA SER A 11 -6.47 -5.50 14.38
C SER A 11 -5.08 -6.11 14.58
N GLU A 12 -4.47 -6.63 13.52
CA GLU A 12 -3.19 -7.34 13.56
C GLU A 12 -2.06 -6.47 13.03
N ILE A 13 -0.92 -6.48 13.72
CA ILE A 13 0.31 -5.83 13.23
C ILE A 13 0.86 -6.68 12.08
N LEU A 14 0.88 -6.10 10.87
CA LEU A 14 1.39 -6.76 9.68
C LEU A 14 2.81 -6.29 9.40
N ASN A 15 3.76 -7.20 9.19
CA ASN A 15 5.16 -6.87 8.91
C ASN A 15 5.71 -7.61 7.69
N HIS A 16 6.53 -6.91 6.91
CA HIS A 16 7.29 -7.51 5.82
C HIS A 16 8.57 -6.70 5.57
N GLY A 17 9.73 -7.29 5.92
CA GLY A 17 11.02 -6.62 5.81
C GLY A 17 11.04 -5.25 6.53
N PRO A 18 11.40 -4.14 5.85
CA PRO A 18 11.42 -2.81 6.45
C PRO A 18 10.05 -2.16 6.68
N LEU A 19 8.93 -2.79 6.30
CA LEU A 19 7.58 -2.27 6.53
C LEU A 19 6.90 -2.97 7.71
N THR A 20 6.34 -2.19 8.62
CA THR A 20 5.41 -2.67 9.66
C THR A 20 4.20 -1.76 9.73
N LEU A 21 2.99 -2.31 9.67
CA LEU A 21 1.73 -1.58 9.83
C LEU A 21 1.24 -1.68 11.27
N VAL A 22 0.97 -0.53 11.88
CA VAL A 22 0.51 -0.37 13.26
C VAL A 22 -0.95 0.11 13.23
N PRO A 23 -1.93 -0.81 13.32
CA PRO A 23 -3.35 -0.48 13.11
C PRO A 23 -3.92 0.49 14.14
N GLU A 24 -3.53 0.37 15.41
CA GLU A 24 -4.05 1.21 16.49
C GLU A 24 -3.77 2.71 16.29
N ARG A 25 -2.75 3.04 15.48
CA ARG A 25 -2.28 4.41 15.26
C ARG A 25 -2.43 4.88 13.82
N PHE A 26 -2.85 4.02 12.90
CA PHE A 26 -2.80 4.26 11.46
C PHE A 26 -1.40 4.71 11.01
N GLU A 27 -0.38 4.00 11.49
CA GLU A 27 1.02 4.30 11.22
C GLU A 27 1.69 3.14 10.48
N ALA A 28 2.63 3.47 9.62
CA ALA A 28 3.58 2.54 9.05
C ALA A 28 4.98 2.85 9.59
N ILE A 29 5.69 1.85 10.09
CA ILE A 29 7.12 1.94 10.33
C ILE A 29 7.80 1.51 9.02
N TRP A 30 8.55 2.42 8.41
CA TRP A 30 9.19 2.24 7.11
C TRP A 30 10.67 2.57 7.20
N PHE A 31 11.53 1.56 7.05
CA PHE A 31 12.98 1.68 7.27
C PHE A 31 13.33 2.35 8.61
N GLY A 32 12.58 2.01 9.66
CA GLY A 32 12.75 2.56 11.01
C GLY A 32 12.10 3.93 11.25
N ASN A 33 11.53 4.57 10.23
CA ASN A 33 10.83 5.86 10.36
C ASN A 33 9.32 5.67 10.47
N THR A 34 8.68 6.39 11.39
CA THR A 34 7.22 6.39 11.50
C THR A 34 6.60 7.29 10.44
N VAL A 35 5.70 6.72 9.65
CA VAL A 35 4.92 7.38 8.59
C VAL A 35 3.45 7.37 8.99
N LYS A 36 2.86 8.56 9.11
CA LYS A 36 1.41 8.70 9.40
C LYS A 36 0.58 8.51 8.15
N LEU A 37 -0.41 7.63 8.24
CA LEU A 37 -1.35 7.33 7.17
C LEU A 37 -2.75 7.82 7.56
N THR A 38 -3.54 8.19 6.56
CA THR A 38 -4.98 8.27 6.73
C THR A 38 -5.54 6.85 6.82
N HIS A 39 -6.80 6.74 7.25
CA HIS A 39 -7.47 5.44 7.35
C HIS A 39 -7.45 4.68 6.01
N LEU A 40 -7.79 5.37 4.91
CA LEU A 40 -7.84 4.77 3.57
C LEU A 40 -6.47 4.42 3.02
N GLU A 41 -5.45 5.24 3.31
CA GLU A 41 -4.07 4.91 2.94
C GLU A 41 -3.57 3.68 3.71
N PHE A 42 -3.92 3.57 4.99
CA PHE A 42 -3.58 2.41 5.80
C PHE A 42 -4.24 1.14 5.25
N ASP A 43 -5.55 1.18 5.02
CA ASP A 43 -6.29 0.02 4.49
C ASP A 43 -5.79 -0.39 3.10
N LEU A 44 -5.52 0.57 2.21
CA LEU A 44 -4.94 0.30 0.91
C LEU A 44 -3.55 -0.36 1.03
N LEU A 45 -2.69 0.18 1.88
CA LEU A 45 -1.36 -0.39 2.07
C LEU A 45 -1.43 -1.78 2.71
N HIS A 46 -2.34 -1.99 3.66
CA HIS A 46 -2.60 -3.28 4.29
C HIS A 46 -3.09 -4.32 3.27
N CYS A 47 -4.08 -3.95 2.46
CA CYS A 47 -4.63 -4.73 1.35
C CYS A 47 -3.54 -5.23 0.38
N LEU A 48 -2.58 -4.35 0.03
CA LEU A 48 -1.44 -4.70 -0.82
C LEU A 48 -0.39 -5.53 -0.08
N LEU A 49 -0.14 -5.25 1.20
CA LEU A 49 0.87 -5.95 2.01
C LEU A 49 0.48 -7.39 2.33
N GLN A 50 -0.81 -7.66 2.58
CA GLN A 50 -1.34 -9.02 2.70
C GLN A 50 -1.07 -9.87 1.45
N ARG A 51 -0.98 -9.22 0.28
CA ARG A 51 -0.71 -9.82 -1.02
C ARG A 51 0.64 -9.37 -1.57
N HIS A 52 1.65 -9.20 -0.70
CA HIS A 52 3.00 -8.83 -1.12
C HIS A 52 3.48 -9.73 -2.28
N GLY A 53 4.07 -9.10 -3.30
CA GLY A 53 4.52 -9.76 -4.52
C GLY A 53 3.42 -10.19 -5.49
N GLN A 54 2.15 -10.01 -5.15
CA GLN A 54 1.01 -10.33 -6.02
C GLN A 54 0.31 -9.06 -6.50
N THR A 55 -0.19 -9.11 -7.74
CA THR A 55 -0.96 -8.01 -8.30
C THR A 55 -2.39 -8.04 -7.77
N VAL A 56 -2.83 -6.95 -7.15
CA VAL A 56 -4.21 -6.76 -6.68
C VAL A 56 -4.95 -5.89 -7.69
N SER A 57 -6.11 -6.37 -8.12
CA SER A 57 -6.91 -5.66 -9.12
C SER A 57 -7.61 -4.42 -8.55
N PRO A 58 -7.89 -3.38 -9.37
CA PRO A 58 -8.60 -2.19 -8.89
C PRO A 58 -9.99 -2.52 -8.32
N SER A 59 -10.68 -3.48 -8.91
CA SER A 59 -11.99 -3.97 -8.44
C SER A 59 -11.90 -4.61 -7.05
N GLU A 60 -10.87 -5.42 -6.79
CA GLU A 60 -10.63 -5.99 -5.47
C GLU A 60 -10.30 -4.91 -4.44
N ILE A 61 -9.42 -3.96 -4.79
CA ILE A 61 -9.04 -2.84 -3.92
C ILE A 61 -10.28 -1.99 -3.57
N LEU A 62 -11.08 -1.62 -4.56
CA LEU A 62 -12.32 -0.85 -4.35
C LEU A 62 -13.26 -1.56 -3.39
N LYS A 63 -13.47 -2.85 -3.61
CA LYS A 63 -14.35 -3.66 -2.77
C LYS A 63 -13.84 -3.79 -1.35
N GLU A 64 -12.54 -4.05 -1.16
CA GLU A 64 -11.97 -4.35 0.15
C GLU A 64 -11.73 -3.10 1.01
N VAL A 65 -11.28 -2.02 0.40
CA VAL A 65 -10.91 -0.78 1.12
C VAL A 65 -12.07 0.20 1.21
N TRP A 66 -12.87 0.32 0.14
CA TRP A 66 -14.00 1.25 0.10
C TRP A 66 -15.37 0.59 0.30
N GLY A 67 -15.48 -0.73 0.11
CA GLY A 67 -16.78 -1.41 0.11
C GLY A 67 -17.63 -1.06 -1.12
N TYR A 68 -17.01 -0.56 -2.18
CA TYR A 68 -17.69 -0.11 -3.40
C TYR A 68 -17.93 -1.27 -4.36
N ASP A 69 -18.84 -1.07 -5.32
CA ASP A 69 -19.04 -2.03 -6.38
C ASP A 69 -17.80 -2.01 -7.30
N PRO A 70 -17.40 -3.14 -7.90
CA PRO A 70 -16.22 -3.22 -8.76
C PRO A 70 -16.31 -2.36 -10.04
N ASN A 71 -17.49 -1.78 -10.33
CA ASN A 71 -17.74 -0.85 -11.44
C ASN A 71 -17.70 0.63 -11.01
N ASP A 72 -17.40 0.93 -9.74
CA ASP A 72 -17.25 2.31 -9.24
C ASP A 72 -15.94 2.96 -9.72
N ASP A 73 -15.81 4.25 -9.42
CA ASP A 73 -14.72 5.10 -9.89
C ASP A 73 -13.34 4.68 -9.31
N ILE A 74 -12.48 4.19 -10.21
CA ILE A 74 -11.11 3.75 -9.88
C ILE A 74 -10.14 4.90 -9.62
N GLU A 75 -10.51 6.16 -9.89
CA GLU A 75 -9.62 7.30 -9.70
C GLU A 75 -9.33 7.54 -8.21
N THR A 76 -10.27 7.20 -7.33
CA THR A 76 -10.03 7.22 -5.88
C THR A 76 -8.82 6.37 -5.50
N ILE A 77 -8.65 5.18 -6.10
CA ILE A 77 -7.49 4.32 -5.84
C ILE A 77 -6.22 5.03 -6.30
N ARG A 78 -6.22 5.60 -7.51
CA ARG A 78 -5.03 6.28 -8.07
C ARG A 78 -4.54 7.41 -7.19
N VAL A 79 -5.46 8.22 -6.66
CA VAL A 79 -5.14 9.32 -5.75
C VAL A 79 -4.46 8.81 -4.48
N HIS A 80 -5.03 7.78 -3.85
CA HIS A 80 -4.48 7.21 -2.61
C HIS A 80 -3.14 6.50 -2.85
N VAL A 81 -2.98 5.79 -3.97
CA VAL A 81 -1.68 5.22 -4.38
C VAL A 81 -0.63 6.32 -4.55
N ARG A 82 -0.99 7.45 -5.17
CA ARG A 82 -0.06 8.58 -5.33
C ARG A 82 0.35 9.18 -3.98
N HIS A 83 -0.58 9.30 -3.04
CA HIS A 83 -0.26 9.77 -1.69
C HIS A 83 0.66 8.79 -0.95
N LEU A 84 0.37 7.49 -1.01
CA LEU A 84 1.24 6.47 -0.44
C LEU A 84 2.65 6.54 -1.02
N ARG A 85 2.78 6.66 -2.35
CA ARG A 85 4.08 6.82 -3.00
C ARG A 85 4.82 8.07 -2.53
N THR A 86 4.11 9.18 -2.33
CA THR A 86 4.71 10.42 -1.79
C THR A 86 5.28 10.24 -0.38
N LYS A 87 4.73 9.30 0.40
CA LYS A 87 5.14 9.04 1.78
C LYS A 87 6.19 7.94 1.93
N LEU A 88 6.19 6.94 1.03
CA LEU A 88 6.98 5.72 1.16
C LEU A 88 8.07 5.57 0.11
N GLU A 89 7.92 6.20 -1.06
CA GLU A 89 8.90 6.09 -2.13
C GLU A 89 9.96 7.20 -2.03
N PRO A 90 11.22 6.91 -2.40
CA PRO A 90 12.23 7.95 -2.58
C PRO A 90 11.89 8.88 -3.74
N ASP A 91 11.33 8.33 -4.83
CA ASP A 91 10.76 9.09 -5.94
C ASP A 91 9.35 8.57 -6.29
N PRO A 92 8.29 9.35 -6.01
CA PRO A 92 6.92 8.93 -6.30
C PRO A 92 6.61 8.74 -7.79
N ARG A 93 7.41 9.33 -8.69
CA ARG A 93 7.27 9.21 -10.15
C ARG A 93 7.90 7.93 -10.68
N HIS A 94 8.90 7.41 -9.96
CA HIS A 94 9.61 6.18 -10.27
C HIS A 94 9.49 5.20 -9.09
N PRO A 95 8.26 4.69 -8.83
CA PRO A 95 7.99 3.89 -7.64
C PRO A 95 8.72 2.55 -7.70
N GLN A 96 9.41 2.23 -6.61
CA GLN A 96 10.17 1.00 -6.45
C GLN A 96 9.35 -0.07 -5.73
N TYR A 97 8.49 0.34 -4.79
CA TYR A 97 7.77 -0.58 -3.91
C TYR A 97 6.32 -0.77 -4.32
N ILE A 98 5.56 0.31 -4.51
CA ILE A 98 4.16 0.25 -4.94
C ILE A 98 4.12 0.37 -6.46
N LYS A 99 4.22 -0.74 -7.18
CA LYS A 99 4.27 -0.76 -8.65
C LYS A 99 2.88 -0.76 -9.27
N THR A 100 2.77 -0.13 -10.44
CA THR A 100 1.58 -0.23 -11.28
C THR A 100 1.82 -1.34 -12.31
N VAL A 101 0.94 -2.33 -12.32
CA VAL A 101 0.91 -3.37 -13.34
C VAL A 101 -0.16 -2.98 -14.35
N TYR A 102 0.25 -2.42 -15.49
CA TYR A 102 -0.66 -1.88 -16.50
C TYR A 102 -1.68 -2.93 -16.94
N GLY A 103 -2.96 -2.57 -16.87
CA GLY A 103 -4.09 -3.45 -17.21
C GLY A 103 -4.48 -4.47 -16.13
N ALA A 104 -3.69 -4.61 -15.05
CA ALA A 104 -3.95 -5.60 -14.00
C ALA A 104 -4.19 -4.98 -12.62
N GLY A 105 -3.47 -3.92 -12.24
CA GLY A 105 -3.68 -3.23 -10.96
C GLY A 105 -2.39 -2.77 -10.29
N TYR A 106 -2.26 -3.04 -8.99
CA TYR A 106 -1.13 -2.60 -8.17
C TYR A 106 -0.48 -3.77 -7.45
N CYS A 107 0.83 -3.70 -7.28
CA CYS A 107 1.61 -4.70 -6.58
C CYS A 107 2.51 -4.01 -5.56
N LEU A 108 2.57 -4.52 -4.34
CA LEU A 108 3.58 -4.10 -3.37
C LEU A 108 4.73 -5.09 -3.39
N GLU A 109 5.90 -4.61 -3.78
CA GLU A 109 7.13 -5.39 -3.85
C GLU A 109 8.18 -4.78 -2.93
N ILE A 110 8.33 -5.36 -1.76
CA ILE A 110 9.39 -5.02 -0.82
C ILE A 110 10.55 -6.00 -1.07
N PRO A 111 11.71 -5.55 -1.57
CA PRO A 111 12.86 -6.43 -1.78
C PRO A 111 13.34 -6.99 -0.45
N ALA A 112 13.74 -8.26 -0.45
CA ALA A 112 14.37 -8.87 0.72
C ALA A 112 15.69 -8.14 1.02
N VAL A 113 15.92 -7.80 2.29
CA VAL A 113 17.09 -7.03 2.77
C VAL A 113 18.44 -7.62 2.32
N ALA A 114 18.49 -8.92 1.99
CA ALA A 114 19.67 -9.57 1.42
C ALA A 114 20.21 -8.88 0.15
N ALA A 115 19.34 -8.29 -0.68
CA ALA A 115 19.75 -7.63 -1.93
C ALA A 115 20.40 -6.24 -1.74
N MET A 116 20.26 -5.62 -0.56
CA MET A 116 20.81 -4.27 -0.32
C MET A 116 22.27 -4.29 0.17
N VAL A 117 22.77 -5.44 0.63
CA VAL A 117 24.14 -5.59 1.15
C VAL A 117 25.16 -5.89 0.03
N GLU A 118 24.72 -6.38 -1.13
CA GLU A 118 25.61 -6.72 -2.26
C GLU A 118 25.99 -5.51 -3.13
N GLY A 119 25.39 -4.34 -2.91
CA GLY A 119 25.66 -3.12 -3.68
C GLY A 119 26.71 -2.17 -3.07
N LEU A 120 27.25 -2.47 -1.89
CA LEU A 120 28.19 -1.60 -1.17
C LEU A 120 29.64 -2.13 -1.10
N SER A 121 29.97 -3.16 -1.89
CA SER A 121 31.31 -3.78 -1.93
C SER A 121 31.93 -3.80 -3.33
N ALA A 122 31.69 -2.77 -4.15
CA ALA A 122 32.40 -2.59 -5.42
C ALA A 122 33.17 -1.27 -5.43
#